data_AF-D8FWC2-F1
#
_entry.id   AF-D8FWC2-F1
#
_cell.length_a   1.000
_cell.length_b   1.000
_cell.length_c   1.000
_cell.angle_alpha   90.00
_cell.angle_beta   90.00
_cell.angle_gamma   90.00
#
_symmetry.space_group_name_H-M   'P 1'
#
loop_
_entity.id
_entity.type
_entity.pdbx_description
1 polymer ?
#
loop_
_entity_poly.entity_id
_entity_poly.type
_entity_poly.pdbx_seq_one_letter_code
_entity_poly.pdbx_strand_id
1 'polypeptide(L)'
;MNKPFLTELPLTYADSVSFENSGSIFSIKIFNREHKLVILLKNILLFNFSKDSLKSDKDNDYVDIIEITHEYRKLTQDDLRKYSFYPENIDELPLLHTVTLYGNTIIEVICEEVEVQSHSLMREKESELTVNY
;
A
#
# COMPACT_ATOMS: atom_id res chain seq x y z
N MET A 1 16.59 16.18 0.67
CA MET A 1 15.64 15.76 -0.40
C MET A 1 14.26 15.65 0.23
N ASN A 2 13.29 16.42 -0.26
CA ASN A 2 11.89 16.29 0.17
C ASN A 2 11.31 15.02 -0.47
N LYS A 3 11.20 13.94 0.30
CA LYS A 3 10.50 12.73 -0.14
C LYS A 3 8.99 13.02 -0.18
N PRO A 4 8.25 12.49 -1.17
CA PRO A 4 6.83 12.78 -1.31
C PRO A 4 6.03 12.15 -0.17
N PHE A 5 5.15 12.95 0.44
CA PHE A 5 4.05 12.43 1.26
C PHE A 5 2.96 11.95 0.30
N LEU A 6 2.66 10.65 0.31
CA LEU A 6 1.39 10.13 -0.17
C LEU A 6 0.32 10.43 0.89
N THR A 7 -0.12 11.67 0.96
CA THR A 7 -1.37 12.01 1.65
C THR A 7 -2.50 11.44 0.81
N GLU A 8 -3.09 10.34 1.27
CA GLU A 8 -4.35 9.74 0.79
C GLU A 8 -4.42 9.47 -0.72
N LEU A 9 -4.43 8.19 -1.10
CA LEU A 9 -4.68 7.85 -2.48
C LEU A 9 -6.13 8.19 -2.85
N PRO A 10 -6.40 8.70 -4.07
CA PRO A 10 -7.75 9.07 -4.50
C PRO A 10 -8.67 7.85 -4.69
N LEU A 11 -8.16 6.63 -4.48
CA LEU A 11 -8.94 5.41 -4.56
C LEU A 11 -9.75 5.24 -3.28
N THR A 12 -11.04 5.46 -3.38
CA THR A 12 -12.03 5.17 -2.32
C THR A 12 -12.51 3.71 -2.35
N TYR A 13 -12.19 2.95 -3.40
CA TYR A 13 -12.58 1.55 -3.55
C TYR A 13 -11.57 0.76 -4.40
N ALA A 14 -11.38 -0.51 -4.08
CA ALA A 14 -10.60 -1.46 -4.87
C ALA A 14 -11.46 -2.66 -5.28
N ASP A 15 -11.33 -3.08 -6.54
CA ASP A 15 -11.90 -4.33 -7.03
C ASP A 15 -10.99 -5.52 -6.68
N SER A 16 -9.67 -5.28 -6.59
CA SER A 16 -8.72 -6.29 -6.15
C SER A 16 -7.43 -5.68 -5.58
N VAL A 17 -6.84 -6.41 -4.65
CA VAL A 17 -5.50 -6.16 -4.12
C VAL A 17 -4.67 -7.42 -4.31
N SER A 18 -3.43 -7.25 -4.77
CA SER A 18 -2.48 -8.35 -4.87
C SER A 18 -1.11 -7.93 -4.35
N PHE A 19 -0.39 -8.91 -3.83
CA PHE A 19 0.92 -8.73 -3.23
C PHE A 19 1.93 -9.57 -4.00
N GLU A 20 3.09 -8.99 -4.26
CA GLU A 20 4.20 -9.68 -4.90
C GLU A 20 5.49 -9.33 -4.18
N ASN A 21 6.27 -10.36 -3.82
CA ASN A 21 7.59 -10.18 -3.26
C ASN A 21 8.63 -10.68 -4.27
N SER A 22 9.45 -9.77 -4.79
CA SER A 22 10.56 -10.08 -5.72
C SER A 22 11.93 -10.03 -5.04
N GLY A 23 11.96 -10.27 -3.72
CA GLY A 23 13.18 -10.29 -2.90
C GLY A 23 13.35 -8.99 -2.14
N SER A 24 14.05 -8.02 -2.73
CA SER A 24 14.30 -6.71 -2.11
C SER A 24 13.14 -5.72 -2.24
N ILE A 25 12.13 -6.05 -3.06
CA ILE A 25 10.98 -5.20 -3.35
C ILE A 25 9.70 -5.98 -3.06
N PHE A 26 8.85 -5.39 -2.24
CA PHE A 26 7.47 -5.83 -2.05
C PHE A 26 6.54 -4.88 -2.77
N SER A 27 5.71 -5.42 -3.64
CA SER A 27 4.78 -4.67 -4.46
C SER A 27 3.36 -4.87 -3.94
N ILE A 28 2.67 -3.77 -3.70
CA ILE A 28 1.23 -3.76 -3.45
C ILE A 28 0.55 -3.21 -4.71
N LYS A 29 -0.24 -4.05 -5.37
CA LYS A 29 -0.94 -3.69 -6.60
C LYS A 29 -2.42 -3.62 -6.29
N ILE A 30 -3.00 -2.46 -6.53
CA ILE A 30 -4.39 -2.13 -6.24
C ILE A 30 -5.04 -1.75 -7.55
N PHE A 31 -6.16 -2.39 -7.82
CA PHE A 31 -6.88 -2.20 -9.07
C PHE A 31 -8.32 -1.85 -8.77
N ASN A 32 -8.82 -0.85 -9.49
CA ASN A 32 -10.24 -0.68 -9.70
C ASN A 32 -10.52 -0.60 -11.22
N ARG A 33 -11.79 -0.48 -11.59
CA ARG A 33 -12.22 -0.41 -13.01
C ARG A 33 -11.50 0.65 -13.85
N GLU A 34 -11.00 1.72 -13.24
CA GLU A 34 -10.49 2.90 -13.94
C GLU A 34 -8.98 3.12 -13.74
N HIS A 35 -8.42 2.57 -12.68
CA HIS A 35 -7.09 2.87 -12.21
C HIS A 35 -6.36 1.61 -11.74
N LYS A 36 -5.09 1.56 -12.09
CA LYS A 36 -4.10 0.66 -11.50
C LYS A 36 -3.11 1.49 -10.71
N LEU A 37 -3.01 1.18 -9.43
CA LEU A 37 -1.99 1.72 -8.55
C LEU A 37 -1.02 0.62 -8.16
N VAL A 38 0.27 0.89 -8.33
CA VAL A 38 1.34 0.00 -7.86
C VAL A 38 2.21 0.77 -6.88
N ILE A 39 2.31 0.25 -5.67
CA ILE A 39 3.17 0.76 -4.60
C ILE A 39 4.33 -0.23 -4.47
N LEU A 40 5.55 0.25 -4.67
CA LEU A 40 6.78 -0.52 -4.52
C LEU A 40 7.45 -0.10 -3.22
N LEU A 41 7.59 -1.05 -2.30
CA LEU A 41 8.23 -0.89 -1.00
C LEU A 41 9.60 -1.56 -1.04
N LYS A 42 10.67 -0.82 -0.78
CA LYS A 42 12.05 -1.34 -0.83
C LYS A 42 12.69 -1.27 0.55
N ASN A 43 13.52 -2.26 0.88
CA ASN A 43 14.17 -2.41 2.19
C ASN A 43 13.14 -2.39 3.32
N ILE A 44 12.22 -3.37 3.30
CA ILE A 44 11.24 -3.53 4.37
C ILE A 44 11.96 -3.94 5.64
N LEU A 45 11.70 -3.18 6.70
CA LEU A 45 12.18 -3.49 8.03
C LEU A 45 11.14 -4.28 8.80
N LEU A 46 9.87 -3.86 8.71
CA LEU A 46 8.78 -4.43 9.49
C LEU A 46 7.51 -4.55 8.67
N PHE A 47 6.79 -5.63 8.93
CA PHE A 47 5.55 -5.97 8.25
C PHE A 47 4.56 -6.50 9.27
N ASN A 48 3.33 -5.98 9.26
CA ASN A 48 2.24 -6.46 10.10
C ASN A 48 0.95 -6.62 9.30
N PHE A 49 0.28 -7.75 9.52
CA PHE A 49 -1.04 -8.08 8.98
C PHE A 49 -1.99 -8.29 10.15
N SER A 50 -3.11 -7.57 10.16
CA SER A 50 -4.15 -7.76 11.18
C SER A 50 -5.54 -7.71 10.56
N LYS A 51 -6.46 -8.55 11.04
CA LYS A 51 -7.87 -8.50 10.62
C LYS A 51 -8.53 -7.31 11.32
N ASP A 52 -9.27 -6.49 10.59
CA ASP A 52 -10.14 -5.52 11.25
C ASP A 52 -11.32 -6.28 11.88
N SER A 53 -11.24 -6.45 13.20
CA SER A 53 -12.20 -7.24 13.98
C SER A 53 -13.64 -6.70 13.95
N LEU A 54 -13.86 -5.49 13.45
CA LEU A 54 -15.17 -4.82 13.44
C LEU A 54 -16.06 -5.23 12.27
N LYS A 55 -15.53 -5.84 11.20
CA LYS A 55 -16.31 -6.27 10.02
C LYS A 55 -16.38 -7.79 9.94
N SER A 56 -17.34 -8.35 10.67
CA SER A 56 -17.63 -9.78 10.72
C SER A 56 -18.29 -10.29 9.44
N ASP A 57 -17.60 -11.13 8.68
CA ASP A 57 -17.98 -12.40 8.00
C ASP A 57 -19.44 -12.63 7.47
N LYS A 58 -20.28 -11.61 7.25
CA LYS A 58 -21.72 -11.84 6.96
C LYS A 58 -22.24 -11.47 5.58
N ASP A 59 -21.57 -10.63 4.78
CA ASP A 59 -22.04 -10.36 3.42
C ASP A 59 -20.91 -10.63 2.41
N ASN A 60 -21.21 -11.37 1.37
CA ASN A 60 -20.24 -11.99 0.49
C ASN A 60 -19.99 -11.19 -0.81
N ASP A 61 -20.21 -9.87 -0.78
CA ASP A 61 -20.10 -8.97 -1.95
C ASP A 61 -19.36 -7.65 -1.61
N TYR A 62 -18.31 -7.69 -0.79
CA TYR A 62 -17.63 -6.47 -0.38
C TYR A 62 -16.64 -5.98 -1.44
N VAL A 63 -17.02 -4.87 -2.09
CA VAL A 63 -16.06 -3.90 -2.60
C VAL A 63 -15.20 -3.45 -1.41
N ASP A 64 -13.90 -3.72 -1.46
CA ASP A 64 -12.98 -3.28 -0.42
C ASP A 64 -12.82 -1.76 -0.55
N ILE A 65 -13.47 -1.00 0.34
CA ILE A 65 -13.09 0.39 0.57
C ILE A 65 -11.71 0.34 1.20
N ILE A 66 -10.71 0.85 0.48
CA ILE A 66 -9.33 0.86 0.91
C ILE A 66 -8.90 2.29 1.12
N GLU A 67 -8.63 2.66 2.36
CA GLU A 67 -7.89 3.88 2.68
C GLU A 67 -6.41 3.55 2.75
N ILE A 68 -5.56 4.43 2.22
CA ILE A 68 -4.11 4.27 2.26
C ILE A 68 -3.49 5.50 2.86
N THR A 69 -2.81 5.31 3.98
CA THR A 69 -2.05 6.36 4.64
C THR A 69 -0.57 6.10 4.46
N HIS A 70 0.19 7.18 4.41
CA HIS A 70 1.63 7.12 4.35
C HIS A 70 2.26 8.26 5.11
N GLU A 71 3.17 7.89 6.01
CA GLU A 71 3.90 8.81 6.86
C GLU A 71 5.40 8.64 6.63
N TYR A 72 6.12 9.76 6.53
CA TYR A 72 7.58 9.76 6.54
C TYR A 72 8.09 10.43 7.81
N ARG A 73 8.44 9.63 8.81
CA ARG A 73 8.77 10.13 10.15
C ARG A 73 9.76 9.23 10.89
N LYS A 74 10.20 9.69 12.06
CA LYS A 74 10.95 8.88 13.01
C LYS A 74 9.98 7.94 13.71
N LEU A 75 10.37 6.67 13.83
CA LEU A 75 9.60 5.70 14.60
C LEU A 75 9.78 5.94 16.10
N THR A 76 8.73 5.64 16.84
CA THR A 76 8.67 5.63 18.30
C THR A 76 8.67 4.19 18.80
N GLN A 77 8.90 3.99 20.10
CA GLN A 77 8.76 2.64 20.68
C GLN A 77 7.34 2.08 20.51
N ASP A 78 6.33 2.94 20.50
CA ASP A 78 4.92 2.54 20.41
C ASP A 78 4.59 1.95 19.03
N ASP A 79 5.21 2.47 17.97
CA ASP A 79 5.06 1.92 16.62
C ASP A 79 5.52 0.46 16.57
N LEU A 80 6.57 0.14 17.33
CA LEU A 80 7.17 -1.18 17.24
C LEU A 80 6.41 -2.26 18.01
N ARG A 81 5.56 -1.88 18.98
CA ARG A 81 4.88 -2.84 19.89
C ARG A 81 4.07 -3.93 19.18
N LYS A 82 3.66 -3.66 17.94
CA LYS A 82 2.85 -4.58 17.11
C LYS A 82 3.70 -5.62 16.36
N TYR A 83 5.02 -5.50 16.36
CA TYR A 83 5.91 -6.34 15.57
C TYR A 83 6.67 -7.34 16.45
N SER A 84 6.97 -8.51 15.90
CA SER A 84 7.63 -9.59 16.65
C SER A 84 9.16 -9.43 16.74
N PHE A 85 9.76 -8.60 15.89
CA PHE A 85 11.21 -8.39 15.82
C PHE A 85 11.51 -6.89 15.91
N TYR A 86 12.43 -6.54 16.81
CA TYR A 86 12.77 -5.16 17.12
C TYR A 86 14.26 -4.92 16.83
N PRO A 87 14.64 -3.82 16.16
CA PRO A 87 16.02 -3.35 16.18
C PRO A 87 16.39 -2.87 17.59
N GLU A 88 17.58 -3.22 18.07
CA GLU A 88 18.04 -2.92 19.43
C GLU A 88 18.14 -1.41 19.71
N ASN A 89 18.38 -0.58 18.67
CA ASN A 89 18.50 0.87 18.77
C ASN A 89 17.56 1.60 17.79
N ILE A 90 16.32 1.85 18.23
CA ILE A 90 15.30 2.60 17.47
C ILE A 90 15.75 4.04 17.22
N ASP A 91 16.47 4.64 18.18
CA ASP A 91 16.96 6.01 18.11
C ASP A 91 18.03 6.20 17.02
N GLU A 92 18.65 5.12 16.55
CA GLU A 92 19.63 5.15 15.46
C GLU A 92 18.99 4.99 14.07
N LEU A 93 17.73 4.55 14.00
CA LEU A 93 17.05 4.38 12.72
C LEU A 93 16.85 5.72 12.00
N PRO A 94 16.98 5.79 10.68
CA PRO A 94 16.66 7.01 9.94
C PRO A 94 15.15 7.33 10.02
N LEU A 95 14.74 8.43 9.38
CA LEU A 95 13.32 8.61 9.05
C LEU A 95 12.90 7.48 8.10
N LEU A 96 11.77 6.86 8.38
CA LEU A 96 11.25 5.70 7.66
C LEU A 96 9.87 6.00 7.11
N HIS A 97 9.50 5.26 6.06
CA HIS A 97 8.17 5.28 5.50
C HIS A 97 7.31 4.28 6.26
N THR A 98 6.14 4.71 6.70
CA THR A 98 5.08 3.83 7.23
C THR A 98 3.93 3.91 6.25
N VAL A 99 3.59 2.79 5.61
CA VAL A 99 2.47 2.67 4.67
C VAL A 99 1.43 1.77 5.29
N THR A 100 0.20 2.28 5.44
CA THR A 100 -0.91 1.52 6.00
C THR A 100 -2.04 1.43 5.00
N LEU A 101 -2.54 0.22 4.77
CA LEU A 101 -3.74 -0.05 4.00
C LEU A 101 -4.83 -0.47 4.96
N TYR A 102 -5.94 0.27 4.97
CA TYR A 102 -7.11 -0.01 5.77
C TYR A 102 -8.22 -0.54 4.87
N GLY A 103 -8.56 -1.81 5.02
CA GLY A 103 -9.75 -2.43 4.42
C GLY A 103 -10.34 -3.44 5.39
N ASN A 104 -10.81 -4.58 4.90
CA ASN A 104 -11.19 -5.71 5.76
C ASN A 104 -9.97 -6.33 6.49
N THR A 105 -8.79 -6.18 5.90
CA THR A 105 -7.50 -6.45 6.53
C THR A 105 -6.72 -5.15 6.61
N ILE A 106 -6.06 -4.92 7.74
CA ILE A 106 -5.12 -3.82 7.93
C ILE A 106 -3.72 -4.35 7.68
N ILE A 107 -3.01 -3.67 6.78
CA ILE A 107 -1.65 -3.99 6.39
C ILE A 107 -0.78 -2.79 6.71
N GLU A 108 0.22 -2.96 7.55
CA GLU A 108 1.12 -1.89 7.97
C GLU A 108 2.56 -2.30 7.63
N VAL A 109 3.23 -1.50 6.81
CA VAL A 109 4.58 -1.78 6.32
C VAL A 109 5.50 -0.60 6.61
N ILE A 110 6.68 -0.92 7.17
CA ILE A 110 7.73 0.05 7.44
C ILE A 110 8.93 -0.25 6.54
N CYS A 111 9.36 0.75 5.78
CA CYS A 111 10.45 0.60 4.81
C CYS A 111 11.27 1.89 4.62
N GLU A 112 12.44 1.77 4.01
CA GLU A 112 13.34 2.91 3.77
C GLU A 112 12.97 3.73 2.54
N GLU A 113 12.33 3.08 1.56
CA GLU A 113 11.97 3.69 0.28
C GLU A 113 10.59 3.24 -0.20
N VAL A 114 9.86 4.18 -0.81
CA VAL A 114 8.56 3.98 -1.44
C VAL A 114 8.58 4.60 -2.83
N GLU A 115 8.09 3.86 -3.82
CA GLU A 115 7.85 4.33 -5.18
C GLU A 115 6.40 4.02 -5.58
N VAL A 116 5.74 4.96 -6.26
CA VAL A 116 4.34 4.80 -6.68
C VAL A 116 4.22 4.97 -8.18
N GLN A 117 3.54 4.04 -8.82
CA GLN A 117 3.24 4.04 -10.24
C GLN A 117 1.72 3.98 -10.41
N SER A 118 1.13 5.04 -10.96
CA SER A 118 -0.31 5.14 -11.23
C SER A 118 -0.57 5.15 -12.72
N HIS A 119 -1.47 4.29 -13.18
CA HIS A 119 -1.92 4.25 -14.58
C HIS A 119 -3.44 4.33 -14.64
N SER A 120 -3.96 5.21 -15.49
CA SER A 120 -5.38 5.21 -15.87
C SER A 120 -5.63 4.14 -16.93
N LEU A 121 -6.60 3.25 -16.70
CA LEU A 121 -6.95 2.14 -17.59
C LEU A 121 -7.90 2.57 -18.73
N MET A 122 -8.52 3.74 -18.63
CA MET A 122 -9.51 4.28 -19.57
C MET A 122 -8.94 4.78 -20.93
N ARG A 123 -7.72 4.39 -21.35
CA ARG A 123 -7.13 4.82 -22.63
C ARG A 123 -6.66 3.70 -23.57
N GLU A 124 -6.82 2.44 -23.21
CA GLU A 124 -6.35 1.34 -24.08
C GLU A 124 -7.41 0.83 -25.08
N LYS A 125 -8.67 1.28 -25.00
CA LYS A 125 -9.73 0.85 -25.93
C LYS A 125 -9.95 1.75 -27.16
N GLU A 126 -9.34 2.92 -27.25
CA GLU A 126 -9.54 3.81 -28.41
C GLU A 126 -8.49 3.61 -29.52
N SER A 127 -7.39 2.91 -29.25
CA SER A 127 -6.31 2.71 -30.23
C SER A 127 -6.51 1.49 -31.15
N GLU A 128 -7.48 0.62 -30.88
CA GLU A 128 -7.78 -0.55 -31.73
C GLU A 128 -8.90 -0.30 -32.77
N LEU A 129 -9.51 0.89 -32.79
CA LEU A 129 -10.59 1.22 -33.73
C LEU A 129 -10.16 2.02 -34.98
N THR A 130 -8.87 2.32 -35.14
CA THR A 130 -8.34 3.02 -36.33
C THR A 130 -7.50 2.11 -37.23
N VAL A 131 -8.04 0.96 -37.65
CA VAL A 131 -7.69 0.36 -38.94
C VAL A 131 -8.95 -0.30 -39.49
N ASN A 132 -9.70 0.42 -40.30
CA ASN A 132 -10.53 -0.11 -41.40
C ASN A 132 -11.27 1.06 -42.07
N TYR A 133 -10.60 1.70 -43.03
CA TYR A 133 -11.20 2.29 -44.21
C TYR A 133 -10.24 2.13 -45.38
#